data_AF-A0A522CJ67-F1
#
_entry.id   AF-A0A522CJ67-F1
#
_cell.length_a   1.000
_cell.length_b   1.000
_cell.length_c   1.000
_cell.angle_alpha   90.00
_cell.angle_beta   90.00
_cell.angle_gamma   90.00
#
_symmetry.space_group_name_H-M   'P 1'
#
loop_
_entity.id
_entity.type
_entity.pdbx_description
1 polymer ?
#
loop_
_entity_poly.entity_id
_entity_poly.type
_entity_poly.pdbx_seq_one_letter_code
_entity_poly.pdbx_strand_id
1 'polypeptide(L)'
;MNDVAGGEGRYRILGGPGSPYSLKLRAALRYRRIPHNWIVPQGYLGDGGELKAADKGMIPVMQLPDGRYWCDSTPMILALEQRHPGVRSLLPDNPSDRFLALLIEDFADEWLVLPLFDYRWDAEADQAFCARRQMAGWLGAMPGPEFDAIVARFRERQTGVLSRMGEREVNRPLLRSTYPEVLAAIEAQLGVSRFLFGGRPSIGDIGLFGQLSQLAIDPTASAIMRRDAIRTFQWVQDMYDASGIEGAWREPSQALGPGVENLLALIGQVFLPYMTANAAAVRADRPTVEITLRGLPLIARANSYRELCLGWLKVALARALAEGAADLEPLLRRHGCWDHLQLAPGEAESLPELSPESTGRRSAFH
;
A
#
# COMPACT_ATOMS: atom_id res chain seq x y z
N MET A 1 -33.84 -24.03 -4.75
CA MET A 1 -32.94 -24.60 -3.73
C MET A 1 -31.53 -24.56 -4.29
N ASN A 2 -30.73 -23.60 -3.85
CA ASN A 2 -29.27 -23.66 -3.86
C ASN A 2 -28.86 -22.67 -2.79
N ASP A 3 -28.95 -23.18 -1.57
CA ASP A 3 -28.41 -22.58 -0.36
C ASP A 3 -26.89 -22.55 -0.55
N VAL A 4 -26.34 -21.39 -0.96
CA VAL A 4 -24.89 -21.17 -0.89
C VAL A 4 -24.59 -20.85 0.56
N ALA A 5 -24.64 -21.91 1.37
CA ALA A 5 -24.09 -21.90 2.72
C ALA A 5 -22.67 -21.32 2.64
N GLY A 6 -22.46 -20.20 3.33
CA GLY A 6 -21.15 -19.60 3.47
C GLY A 6 -20.16 -20.67 3.91
N GLY A 7 -19.05 -20.79 3.18
CA GLY A 7 -18.05 -21.81 3.47
C GLY A 7 -17.59 -21.70 4.92
N GLU A 8 -18.01 -22.64 5.74
CA GLU A 8 -17.66 -22.69 7.16
C GLU A 8 -16.13 -22.63 7.29
N GLY A 9 -15.62 -21.54 7.87
CA GLY A 9 -14.21 -21.38 8.27
C GLY A 9 -13.26 -20.64 7.31
N ARG A 10 -13.68 -20.14 6.13
CA ARG A 10 -12.75 -19.43 5.19
C ARG A 10 -13.03 -17.93 5.06
N TYR A 11 -11.97 -17.15 4.89
CA TYR A 11 -12.04 -15.74 4.52
C TYR A 11 -12.40 -15.57 3.05
N ARG A 12 -13.10 -14.50 2.69
CA ARG A 12 -13.42 -14.16 1.29
C ARG A 12 -12.88 -12.78 0.97
N ILE A 13 -11.89 -12.69 0.10
CA ILE A 13 -11.36 -11.42 -0.40
C ILE A 13 -12.17 -11.02 -1.63
N LEU A 14 -12.98 -9.98 -1.49
CA LEU A 14 -13.65 -9.28 -2.58
C LEU A 14 -12.68 -8.21 -3.11
N GLY A 15 -12.01 -8.51 -4.21
CA GLY A 15 -10.89 -7.70 -4.70
C GLY A 15 -10.82 -7.61 -6.22
N GLY A 16 -10.04 -6.66 -6.70
CA GLY A 16 -9.84 -6.40 -8.13
C GLY A 16 -8.42 -6.75 -8.59
N PRO A 17 -8.24 -7.34 -9.79
CA PRO A 17 -6.91 -7.73 -10.28
C PRO A 17 -6.00 -6.54 -10.65
N GLY A 18 -6.54 -5.33 -10.74
CA GLY A 18 -5.77 -4.07 -10.92
C GLY A 18 -5.54 -3.28 -9.63
N SER A 19 -6.03 -3.76 -8.49
CA SER A 19 -5.92 -3.06 -7.21
C SER A 19 -4.65 -3.50 -6.47
N PRO A 20 -3.68 -2.58 -6.24
CA PRO A 20 -2.48 -2.91 -5.48
C PRO A 20 -2.82 -3.39 -4.06
N TYR A 21 -3.79 -2.74 -3.41
CA TYR A 21 -4.28 -3.08 -2.07
C TYR A 21 -4.94 -4.47 -2.01
N SER A 22 -5.66 -4.88 -3.06
CA SER A 22 -6.28 -6.21 -3.10
C SER A 22 -5.24 -7.32 -3.22
N LEU A 23 -4.20 -7.11 -4.04
CA LEU A 23 -3.11 -8.07 -4.17
C LEU A 23 -2.21 -8.09 -2.94
N LYS A 24 -1.96 -6.93 -2.31
CA LYS A 24 -1.28 -6.81 -1.02
C LYS A 24 -1.93 -7.70 0.04
N LEU A 25 -3.24 -7.55 0.24
CA LEU A 25 -3.98 -8.38 1.20
C LEU A 25 -3.90 -9.87 0.83
N ARG A 26 -4.07 -10.21 -0.45
CA ARG A 26 -3.97 -11.60 -0.90
C ARG A 26 -2.59 -12.20 -0.65
N ALA A 27 -1.52 -11.46 -0.90
CA ALA A 27 -0.15 -11.90 -0.62
C ALA A 27 0.07 -12.10 0.88
N ALA A 28 -0.47 -11.21 1.73
CA ALA A 28 -0.42 -11.37 3.17
C ALA A 28 -1.09 -12.69 3.63
N LEU A 29 -2.32 -12.97 3.18
CA LEU A 29 -3.00 -14.21 3.55
C LEU A 29 -2.30 -15.45 2.98
N ARG A 30 -1.77 -15.39 1.75
CA ARG A 30 -0.99 -16.49 1.14
C ARG A 30 0.28 -16.79 1.92
N TYR A 31 1.08 -15.77 2.21
CA TYR A 31 2.27 -15.91 3.03
C TYR A 31 1.93 -16.52 4.39
N ARG A 32 0.91 -16.00 5.07
CA ARG A 32 0.47 -16.47 6.39
C ARG A 32 -0.26 -17.81 6.37
N ARG A 33 -0.51 -18.37 5.17
CA ARG A 33 -1.26 -19.62 4.95
C ARG A 33 -2.68 -19.58 5.54
N ILE A 34 -3.31 -18.42 5.55
CA ILE A 34 -4.69 -18.26 6.00
C ILE A 34 -5.63 -18.73 4.88
N PRO A 35 -6.48 -19.74 5.09
CA PRO A 35 -7.38 -20.24 4.06
C PRO A 35 -8.38 -19.17 3.61
N HIS A 36 -8.36 -18.84 2.33
CA HIS A 36 -9.23 -17.81 1.76
C HIS A 36 -9.67 -18.12 0.34
N ASN A 37 -10.73 -17.44 -0.09
CA ASN A 37 -11.19 -17.41 -1.46
C ASN A 37 -10.87 -16.03 -2.06
N TRP A 38 -10.31 -16.01 -3.27
CA TRP A 38 -10.19 -14.79 -4.07
C TRP A 38 -11.42 -14.66 -4.96
N ILE A 39 -12.19 -13.60 -4.76
CA ILE A 39 -13.44 -13.34 -5.46
C ILE A 39 -13.32 -11.99 -6.14
N VAL A 40 -13.52 -11.99 -7.45
CA VAL A 40 -13.76 -10.76 -8.21
C VAL A 40 -15.27 -10.54 -8.18
N PRO A 41 -15.79 -9.58 -7.40
CA PRO A 41 -17.22 -9.40 -7.28
C PRO A 41 -17.82 -8.88 -8.59
N GLN A 42 -18.95 -9.47 -8.98
CA GLN A 42 -19.76 -8.98 -10.09
C GLN A 42 -20.39 -7.64 -9.69
N GLY A 43 -20.47 -6.69 -10.64
CA GLY A 43 -21.15 -5.42 -10.41
C GLY A 43 -20.32 -4.32 -9.75
N TYR A 44 -18.98 -4.41 -9.71
CA TYR A 44 -18.12 -3.30 -9.23
C TYR A 44 -18.38 -1.96 -9.96
N LEU A 45 -18.87 -2.01 -11.20
CA LEU A 45 -19.22 -0.84 -12.00
C LEU A 45 -20.67 -0.36 -11.83
N GLY A 46 -21.47 -1.02 -10.98
CA GLY A 46 -22.89 -0.70 -10.76
C GLY A 46 -23.26 -0.57 -9.28
N ASP A 47 -24.48 -0.12 -9.02
CA ASP A 47 -24.99 0.14 -7.66
C ASP A 47 -25.58 -1.12 -7.00
N GLY A 48 -24.93 -2.28 -7.12
CA GLY A 48 -25.47 -3.56 -6.67
C GLY A 48 -24.42 -4.57 -6.21
N GLY A 49 -24.88 -5.77 -5.87
CA GLY A 49 -24.02 -6.89 -5.51
C GLY A 49 -23.40 -6.80 -4.11
N GLU A 50 -22.47 -7.72 -3.85
CA GLU A 50 -21.92 -7.97 -2.52
C GLU A 50 -21.12 -6.80 -1.96
N LEU A 51 -20.43 -6.03 -2.81
CA LEU A 51 -19.70 -4.85 -2.37
C LEU A 51 -20.63 -3.76 -1.81
N LYS A 52 -21.81 -3.59 -2.41
CA LYS A 52 -22.83 -2.68 -1.86
C LYS A 52 -23.40 -3.20 -0.55
N ALA A 53 -23.65 -4.52 -0.46
CA ALA A 53 -24.13 -5.15 0.77
C ALA A 53 -23.13 -5.02 1.93
N ALA A 54 -21.83 -4.97 1.63
CA ALA A 54 -20.79 -4.72 2.63
C ALA A 54 -20.79 -3.29 3.20
N ASP A 55 -21.48 -2.33 2.55
CA ASP A 55 -21.49 -0.90 2.90
C ASP A 55 -20.06 -0.31 3.03
N LYS A 56 -19.14 -0.78 2.16
CA LYS A 56 -17.74 -0.32 2.10
C LYS A 56 -17.49 0.34 0.75
N GLY A 57 -16.99 1.59 0.77
CA GLY A 57 -16.78 2.40 -0.43
C GLY A 57 -15.52 2.08 -1.25
N MET A 58 -14.75 1.05 -0.89
CA MET A 58 -13.47 0.74 -1.52
C MET A 58 -13.12 -0.74 -1.46
N ILE A 59 -12.23 -1.18 -2.37
CA ILE A 59 -11.63 -2.51 -2.36
C ILE A 59 -10.17 -2.47 -1.88
N PRO A 60 -9.65 -3.55 -1.29
CA PRO A 60 -10.33 -4.82 -1.01
C PRO A 60 -11.34 -4.72 0.13
N VAL A 61 -12.37 -5.55 0.04
CA VAL A 61 -13.27 -5.89 1.15
C VAL A 61 -13.02 -7.36 1.50
N MET A 62 -12.94 -7.69 2.79
CA MET A 62 -12.80 -9.06 3.26
C MET A 62 -14.01 -9.46 4.08
N GLN A 63 -14.73 -10.51 3.66
CA GLN A 63 -15.68 -11.17 4.54
C GLN A 63 -14.95 -12.15 5.46
N LEU A 64 -15.21 -12.03 6.76
CA LEU A 64 -14.76 -12.96 7.78
C LEU A 64 -15.57 -14.27 7.73
N PRO A 65 -15.05 -15.36 8.33
CA PRO A 65 -15.83 -16.60 8.47
C PRO A 65 -17.14 -16.43 9.25
N ASP A 66 -17.25 -15.39 10.09
CA ASP A 66 -18.48 -15.07 10.85
C ASP A 66 -19.45 -14.15 10.07
N GLY A 67 -19.16 -13.86 8.80
CA GLY A 67 -20.02 -13.09 7.91
C GLY A 67 -19.82 -11.58 7.95
N ARG A 68 -19.09 -11.03 8.95
CA ARG A 68 -18.79 -9.59 9.00
C ARG A 68 -17.85 -9.16 7.87
N TYR A 69 -17.91 -7.89 7.50
CA TYR A 69 -17.08 -7.30 6.46
C TYR A 69 -16.06 -6.31 7.03
N TRP A 70 -14.82 -6.53 6.63
CA TRP A 70 -13.68 -5.64 6.86
C TRP A 70 -13.27 -4.96 5.55
N CYS A 71 -12.66 -3.79 5.66
CA CYS A 71 -12.09 -3.05 4.53
C CYS A 71 -10.75 -2.44 4.93
N ASP A 72 -10.04 -1.92 3.92
CA ASP A 72 -8.72 -1.33 4.03
C ASP A 72 -7.58 -2.31 4.39
N SER A 73 -6.61 -2.45 3.51
CA SER A 73 -5.63 -3.55 3.55
C SER A 73 -4.77 -3.55 4.82
N THR A 74 -4.29 -2.39 5.26
CA THR A 74 -3.38 -2.27 6.41
C THR A 74 -4.06 -2.67 7.73
N PRO A 75 -5.18 -2.05 8.15
CA PRO A 75 -5.88 -2.46 9.36
C PRO A 75 -6.41 -3.89 9.26
N MET A 76 -6.76 -4.40 8.07
CA MET A 76 -7.09 -5.82 7.91
C MET A 76 -5.91 -6.73 8.23
N ILE A 77 -4.71 -6.43 7.71
CA ILE A 77 -3.50 -7.22 7.98
C ILE A 77 -3.18 -7.18 9.47
N LEU A 78 -3.22 -6.00 10.11
CA LEU A 78 -2.95 -5.84 11.53
C LEU A 78 -3.99 -6.55 12.41
N ALA A 79 -5.27 -6.49 12.07
CA ALA A 79 -6.31 -7.22 12.79
C ALA A 79 -6.16 -8.75 12.63
N LEU A 80 -5.66 -9.23 11.49
CA LEU A 80 -5.33 -10.64 11.30
C LEU A 80 -4.14 -11.08 12.17
N GLU A 81 -3.18 -10.22 12.48
CA GLU A 81 -2.09 -10.51 13.43
C GLU A 81 -2.67 -10.80 14.82
N GLN A 82 -3.64 -10.00 15.27
CA GLN A 82 -4.33 -10.20 16.54
C GLN A 82 -5.22 -11.44 16.54
N ARG A 83 -5.92 -11.71 15.44
CA ARG A 83 -6.85 -12.84 15.31
C ARG A 83 -6.15 -14.20 15.17
N HIS A 84 -4.93 -14.22 14.62
CA HIS A 84 -4.11 -15.43 14.44
C HIS A 84 -2.70 -15.22 15.01
N PRO A 85 -2.55 -15.08 16.34
CA PRO A 85 -1.28 -14.72 16.95
C PRO A 85 -0.24 -15.82 16.77
N GLY A 86 1.03 -15.44 16.57
CA GLY A 86 2.17 -16.36 16.45
C GLY A 86 2.22 -17.18 15.15
N VAL A 87 1.18 -17.13 14.31
CA VAL A 87 1.14 -17.86 13.04
C VAL A 87 1.71 -17.00 11.92
N ARG A 88 2.96 -17.29 11.57
CA ARG A 88 3.68 -16.71 10.43
C ARG A 88 3.54 -15.17 10.38
N SER A 89 3.75 -14.52 11.51
CA SER A 89 3.58 -13.06 11.65
C SER A 89 4.32 -12.29 10.56
N LEU A 90 3.71 -11.19 10.11
CA LEU A 90 4.32 -10.18 9.24
C LEU A 90 4.99 -9.06 10.04
N LEU A 91 4.91 -9.09 11.37
CA LEU A 91 5.52 -8.09 12.24
C LEU A 91 6.80 -8.68 12.83
N PRO A 92 7.97 -8.04 12.62
CA PRO A 92 9.19 -8.39 13.34
C PRO A 92 8.99 -8.40 14.86
N ASP A 93 9.68 -9.31 15.54
CA ASP A 93 9.63 -9.41 17.01
C ASP A 93 10.39 -8.25 17.68
N ASN A 94 11.49 -7.82 17.06
CA ASN A 94 12.24 -6.65 17.50
C ASN A 94 11.39 -5.37 17.33
N PRO A 95 11.16 -4.58 18.40
CA PRO A 95 10.31 -3.39 18.32
C PRO A 95 10.79 -2.33 17.31
N SER A 96 12.12 -2.17 17.13
CA SER A 96 12.71 -1.24 16.17
C SER A 96 12.37 -1.65 14.74
N ASP A 97 12.64 -2.91 14.38
CA ASP A 97 12.29 -3.45 13.06
C ASP A 97 10.80 -3.42 12.77
N ARG A 98 9.98 -3.70 13.79
CA ARG A 98 8.53 -3.64 13.67
C ARG A 98 8.05 -2.24 13.30
N PHE A 99 8.58 -1.21 13.97
CA PHE A 99 8.26 0.16 13.62
C PHE A 99 8.71 0.51 12.21
N LEU A 100 9.95 0.16 11.83
CA LEU A 100 10.47 0.43 10.49
C LEU A 100 9.66 -0.28 9.40
N ALA A 101 9.19 -1.51 9.66
CA ALA A 101 8.32 -2.23 8.74
C ALA A 101 6.96 -1.53 8.53
N LEU A 102 6.37 -0.99 9.59
CA LEU A 102 5.13 -0.18 9.50
C LEU A 102 5.36 1.12 8.74
N LEU A 103 6.48 1.81 9.00
CA LEU A 103 6.83 3.05 8.32
C LEU A 103 7.03 2.85 6.81
N ILE A 104 7.71 1.77 6.41
CA ILE A 104 7.92 1.42 5.00
C ILE A 104 6.60 0.99 4.33
N GLU A 105 5.71 0.34 5.07
CA GLU A 105 4.40 -0.05 4.53
C GLU A 105 3.50 1.17 4.29
N ASP A 106 3.45 2.13 5.22
CA ASP A 106 2.69 3.38 5.04
C ASP A 106 3.28 4.23 3.92
N PHE A 107 4.62 4.28 3.79
CA PHE A 107 5.29 4.87 2.64
C PHE A 107 4.84 4.23 1.32
N ALA A 108 4.73 2.90 1.26
CA ALA A 108 4.27 2.24 0.05
C ALA A 108 2.82 2.62 -0.28
N ASP A 109 1.92 2.61 0.71
CA ASP A 109 0.50 2.87 0.47
C ASP A 109 0.18 4.34 0.18
N GLU A 110 0.87 5.26 0.84
CA GLU A 110 0.53 6.69 0.77
C GLU A 110 1.43 7.51 -0.16
N TRP A 111 2.67 7.07 -0.40
CA TRP A 111 3.57 7.72 -1.35
C TRP A 111 3.64 6.99 -2.70
N LEU A 112 3.94 5.69 -2.73
CA LEU A 112 4.18 4.97 -4.00
C LEU A 112 2.93 4.78 -4.86
N VAL A 113 1.74 4.95 -4.28
CA VAL A 113 0.49 5.03 -5.05
C VAL A 113 0.50 6.22 -6.03
N LEU A 114 1.17 7.33 -5.69
CA LEU A 114 1.23 8.55 -6.51
C LEU A 114 1.99 8.31 -7.84
N PRO A 115 3.26 7.84 -7.85
CA PRO A 115 3.95 7.49 -9.09
C PRO A 115 3.29 6.32 -9.82
N LEU A 116 2.71 5.35 -9.12
CA LEU A 116 1.94 4.27 -9.76
C LEU A 116 0.79 4.83 -10.59
N PHE A 117 0.00 5.75 -10.03
CA PHE A 117 -1.13 6.33 -10.73
C PHE A 117 -0.69 7.24 -11.88
N ASP A 118 0.42 7.99 -11.71
CA ASP A 118 1.03 8.78 -12.78
C ASP A 118 1.48 7.89 -13.96
N TYR A 119 2.29 6.84 -13.74
CA TYR A 119 2.71 5.94 -14.82
C TYR A 119 1.53 5.26 -15.51
N ARG A 120 0.54 4.78 -14.75
CA ARG A 120 -0.59 4.03 -15.29
C ARG A 120 -1.46 4.82 -16.26
N TRP A 121 -1.64 6.12 -16.00
CA TRP A 121 -2.63 6.94 -16.68
C TRP A 121 -2.03 8.09 -17.49
N ASP A 122 -0.70 8.15 -17.63
CA ASP A 122 -0.03 9.18 -18.42
C ASP A 122 0.08 8.80 -19.91
N ALA A 123 0.93 7.84 -20.27
CA ALA A 123 1.19 7.53 -21.66
C ALA A 123 0.06 6.71 -22.32
N GLU A 124 -0.14 6.92 -23.62
CA GLU A 124 -1.18 6.23 -24.41
C GLU A 124 -1.11 4.71 -24.28
N ALA A 125 0.11 4.15 -24.35
CA ALA A 125 0.34 2.72 -24.24
C ALA A 125 -0.10 2.17 -22.87
N ASP A 126 0.20 2.88 -21.78
CA ASP A 126 -0.22 2.51 -20.44
C ASP A 126 -1.74 2.62 -20.28
N GLN A 127 -2.34 3.74 -20.69
CA GLN A 127 -3.79 3.93 -20.60
C GLN A 127 -4.56 2.84 -21.37
N ALA A 128 -4.14 2.55 -22.61
CA ALA A 128 -4.78 1.56 -23.46
C ALA A 128 -4.70 0.14 -22.86
N PHE A 129 -3.50 -0.27 -22.43
CA PHE A 129 -3.28 -1.58 -21.84
C PHE A 129 -3.99 -1.71 -20.47
N CYS A 130 -3.80 -0.74 -19.58
CA CYS A 130 -4.28 -0.80 -18.20
C CYS A 130 -5.82 -0.73 -18.13
N ALA A 131 -6.47 0.06 -18.98
CA ALA A 131 -7.92 0.09 -19.05
C ALA A 131 -8.49 -1.26 -19.49
N ARG A 132 -7.94 -1.83 -20.57
CA ARG A 132 -8.38 -3.12 -21.11
C ARG A 132 -8.14 -4.25 -20.11
N ARG A 133 -6.93 -4.39 -19.55
CA ARG A 133 -6.59 -5.44 -18.57
C ARG A 133 -7.51 -5.38 -17.35
N GLN A 134 -7.72 -4.19 -16.79
CA GLN A 134 -8.55 -4.05 -15.59
C GLN A 134 -9.99 -4.48 -15.87
N MET A 135 -10.61 -3.99 -16.94
CA MET A 135 -11.98 -4.37 -17.29
C MET A 135 -12.09 -5.85 -17.62
N ALA A 136 -11.12 -6.44 -18.32
CA ALA A 136 -11.11 -7.88 -18.59
C ALA A 136 -11.11 -8.69 -17.28
N GLY A 137 -10.31 -8.24 -16.32
CA GLY A 137 -10.22 -8.86 -15.00
C GLY A 137 -11.48 -8.71 -14.14
N TRP A 138 -12.29 -7.67 -14.36
CA TRP A 138 -13.54 -7.43 -13.65
C TRP A 138 -14.75 -8.13 -14.27
N LEU A 139 -14.84 -8.14 -15.59
CA LEU A 139 -16.03 -8.57 -16.32
C LEU A 139 -15.97 -10.05 -16.73
N GLY A 140 -14.77 -10.61 -16.84
CA GLY A 140 -14.59 -11.97 -17.33
C GLY A 140 -14.95 -12.11 -18.81
N ALA A 141 -15.57 -13.24 -19.18
CA ALA A 141 -15.91 -13.54 -20.57
C ALA A 141 -17.15 -12.75 -21.03
N MET A 142 -17.01 -11.98 -22.11
CA MET A 142 -18.10 -11.22 -22.74
C MET A 142 -17.81 -10.88 -24.21
N PRO A 143 -18.80 -10.42 -25.00
CA PRO A 143 -18.59 -10.04 -26.40
C PRO A 143 -17.63 -8.86 -26.57
N GLY A 144 -16.73 -8.94 -27.57
CA GLY A 144 -15.71 -7.92 -27.85
C GLY A 144 -16.23 -6.48 -28.01
N PRO A 145 -17.26 -6.22 -28.84
CA PRO A 145 -17.77 -4.86 -29.03
C PRO A 145 -18.34 -4.21 -27.76
N GLU A 146 -19.03 -4.99 -26.92
CA GLU A 146 -19.55 -4.51 -25.64
C GLU A 146 -18.40 -4.20 -24.67
N PHE A 147 -17.40 -5.08 -24.64
CA PHE A 147 -16.20 -4.91 -23.85
C PHE A 147 -15.44 -3.63 -24.22
N ASP A 148 -15.25 -3.39 -25.51
CA ASP A 148 -14.53 -2.21 -26.01
C ASP A 148 -15.24 -0.90 -25.62
N ALA A 149 -16.57 -0.87 -25.65
CA ALA A 149 -17.36 0.28 -25.21
C ALA A 149 -17.21 0.56 -23.69
N ILE A 150 -17.18 -0.49 -22.86
CA ILE A 150 -16.95 -0.35 -21.42
C ILE A 150 -15.53 0.13 -21.14
N VAL A 151 -14.52 -0.42 -21.84
CA VAL A 151 -13.12 0.00 -21.72
C VAL A 151 -12.94 1.48 -22.05
N ALA A 152 -13.58 1.97 -23.12
CA ALA A 152 -13.52 3.38 -23.50
C ALA A 152 -14.06 4.31 -22.39
N ARG A 153 -15.25 4.00 -21.86
CA ARG A 153 -15.87 4.76 -20.75
C ARG A 153 -15.03 4.72 -19.47
N PHE A 154 -14.49 3.54 -19.13
CA PHE A 154 -13.64 3.38 -17.96
C PHE A 154 -12.35 4.21 -18.09
N ARG A 155 -11.72 4.18 -19.26
CA ARG A 155 -10.51 4.94 -19.54
C ARG A 155 -10.73 6.44 -19.40
N GLU A 156 -11.78 6.99 -20.01
CA GLU A 156 -12.14 8.41 -19.90
C GLU A 156 -12.37 8.83 -18.44
N ARG A 157 -13.06 8.00 -17.66
CA ARG A 157 -13.27 8.25 -16.24
C ARG A 157 -11.94 8.30 -15.48
N GLN A 158 -11.04 7.35 -15.70
CA GLN A 158 -9.78 7.24 -14.96
C GLN A 158 -8.80 8.38 -15.29
N THR A 159 -8.72 8.81 -16.55
CA THR A 159 -7.90 9.98 -16.92
C THR A 159 -8.48 11.27 -16.33
N GLY A 160 -9.81 11.39 -16.24
CA GLY A 160 -10.48 12.49 -15.53
C GLY A 160 -10.30 12.47 -14.00
N VAL A 161 -10.02 11.31 -13.39
CA VAL A 161 -9.62 11.24 -11.97
C VAL A 161 -8.21 11.76 -11.79
N LEU A 162 -7.26 11.33 -12.65
CA LEU A 162 -5.87 11.78 -12.59
C LEU A 162 -5.77 13.31 -12.61
N SER A 163 -6.56 13.97 -13.46
CA SER A 163 -6.57 15.44 -13.56
C SER A 163 -7.09 16.16 -12.30
N ARG A 164 -7.72 15.45 -11.36
CA ARG A 164 -8.25 16.02 -10.10
C ARG A 164 -7.35 15.72 -8.89
N MET A 165 -6.34 14.85 -9.02
CA MET A 165 -5.48 14.45 -7.90
C MET A 165 -4.41 15.50 -7.56
N GLY A 166 -4.12 16.42 -8.49
CA GLY A 166 -3.15 17.49 -8.32
C GLY A 166 -2.64 17.97 -9.67
N GLU A 167 -1.64 18.85 -9.63
CA GLU A 167 -1.02 19.40 -10.83
C GLU A 167 -0.04 18.38 -11.43
N ARG A 168 -0.56 17.48 -12.26
CA ARG A 168 0.20 16.35 -12.82
C ARG A 168 1.54 16.77 -13.43
N GLU A 169 1.55 17.81 -14.26
CA GLU A 169 2.77 18.24 -14.95
C GLU A 169 3.83 18.80 -13.99
N VAL A 170 3.37 19.49 -12.94
CA VAL A 170 4.21 20.05 -11.87
C VAL A 170 4.80 18.92 -11.01
N ASN A 171 3.98 17.93 -10.65
CA ASN A 171 4.36 16.86 -9.72
C ASN A 171 5.23 15.77 -10.37
N ARG A 172 5.05 15.54 -11.68
CA ARG A 172 5.64 14.39 -12.39
C ARG A 172 7.16 14.25 -12.23
N PRO A 173 7.99 15.31 -12.33
CA PRO A 173 9.43 15.17 -12.13
C PRO A 173 9.80 14.57 -10.78
N LEU A 174 9.14 15.01 -9.70
CA LEU A 174 9.36 14.48 -8.36
C LEU A 174 8.86 13.04 -8.24
N LEU A 175 7.63 12.77 -8.65
CA LEU A 175 7.05 11.42 -8.53
C LEU A 175 7.88 10.40 -9.31
N ARG A 176 8.28 10.72 -10.54
CA ARG A 176 9.06 9.80 -11.39
C ARG A 176 10.51 9.66 -10.97
N SER A 177 11.08 10.59 -10.19
CA SER A 177 12.42 10.38 -9.62
C SER A 177 12.39 9.29 -8.54
N THR A 178 11.31 9.22 -7.76
CA THR A 178 11.25 8.33 -6.59
C THR A 178 11.14 6.84 -6.95
N TYR A 179 10.49 6.49 -8.06
CA TYR A 179 10.30 5.08 -8.44
C TYR A 179 11.62 4.35 -8.73
N PRO A 180 12.53 4.85 -9.58
CA PRO A 180 13.86 4.26 -9.76
C PRO A 180 14.67 4.16 -8.46
N GLU A 181 14.57 5.13 -7.56
CA GLU A 181 15.27 5.10 -6.26
C GLU A 181 14.74 3.97 -5.36
N VAL A 182 13.43 3.72 -5.38
CA VAL A 182 12.81 2.58 -4.66
C VAL A 182 13.30 1.25 -5.24
N LEU A 183 13.32 1.13 -6.56
CA LEU A 183 13.84 -0.06 -7.23
C LEU A 183 15.31 -0.31 -6.88
N ALA A 184 16.14 0.73 -6.89
CA ALA A 184 17.55 0.65 -6.52
C ALA A 184 17.73 0.25 -5.04
N ALA A 185 16.88 0.75 -4.14
CA ALA A 185 16.91 0.36 -2.73
C ALA A 185 16.59 -1.13 -2.56
N ILE A 186 15.59 -1.65 -3.26
CA ILE A 186 15.25 -3.08 -3.20
C ILE A 186 16.35 -3.94 -3.83
N GLU A 187 16.91 -3.55 -4.98
CA GLU A 187 18.07 -4.24 -5.57
C GLU A 187 19.26 -4.31 -4.60
N ALA A 188 19.55 -3.22 -3.90
CA ALA A 188 20.61 -3.19 -2.90
C ALA A 188 20.30 -4.13 -1.73
N GLN A 189 19.05 -4.18 -1.26
CA GLN A 189 18.64 -5.13 -0.21
C GLN A 189 18.83 -6.57 -0.67
N LEU A 190 18.36 -6.91 -1.87
CA LEU A 190 18.46 -8.25 -2.45
C LEU A 190 19.90 -8.71 -2.68
N GLY A 191 20.88 -7.81 -2.58
CA GLY A 191 22.30 -8.15 -2.53
C GLY A 191 22.76 -8.75 -1.19
N VAL A 192 22.03 -8.54 -0.10
CA VAL A 192 22.41 -8.98 1.26
C VAL A 192 21.37 -9.85 1.96
N SER A 193 20.09 -9.69 1.61
CA SER A 193 18.98 -10.40 2.26
C SER A 193 17.77 -10.46 1.32
N ARG A 194 16.99 -11.55 1.41
CA ARG A 194 15.80 -11.72 0.56
C ARG A 194 14.69 -10.72 0.89
N PHE A 195 14.60 -10.29 2.15
CA PHE A 195 13.62 -9.32 2.63
C PHE A 195 14.28 -8.25 3.49
N LEU A 196 13.53 -7.18 3.77
CA LEU A 196 14.02 -6.01 4.51
C LEU A 196 14.60 -6.38 5.88
N PHE A 197 13.94 -7.30 6.59
CA PHE A 197 14.30 -7.68 7.97
C PHE A 197 14.63 -9.17 8.11
N GLY A 198 15.26 -9.76 7.09
CA GLY A 198 15.81 -11.13 7.16
C GLY A 198 15.31 -12.08 6.07
N GLY A 199 15.18 -13.37 6.42
CA GLY A 199 14.85 -14.44 5.48
C GLY A 199 13.37 -14.56 5.13
N ARG A 200 12.49 -13.77 5.78
CA ARG A 200 11.03 -13.81 5.63
C ARG A 200 10.43 -12.41 5.42
N PRO A 201 9.28 -12.27 4.73
CA PRO A 201 8.67 -10.97 4.49
C PRO A 201 8.04 -10.37 5.76
N SER A 202 8.17 -9.06 5.88
CA SER A 202 7.47 -8.22 6.84
C SER A 202 6.26 -7.53 6.20
N ILE A 203 5.48 -6.79 7.00
CA ILE A 203 4.40 -5.93 6.49
C ILE A 203 4.94 -4.86 5.53
N GLY A 204 6.18 -4.37 5.72
CA GLY A 204 6.86 -3.45 4.81
C GLY A 204 7.08 -4.06 3.42
N ASP A 205 7.56 -5.31 3.38
CA ASP A 205 7.73 -6.07 2.13
C ASP A 205 6.38 -6.28 1.42
N ILE A 206 5.32 -6.58 2.17
CA ILE A 206 3.96 -6.76 1.67
C ILE A 206 3.38 -5.46 1.11
N GLY A 207 3.62 -4.32 1.77
CA GLY A 207 3.25 -2.98 1.29
C GLY A 207 3.91 -2.63 -0.04
N LEU A 208 5.24 -2.76 -0.11
CA LEU A 208 6.01 -2.55 -1.34
C LEU A 208 5.52 -3.47 -2.47
N PHE A 209 5.31 -4.76 -2.18
CA PHE A 209 4.76 -5.70 -3.16
C PHE A 209 3.40 -5.23 -3.70
N GLY A 210 2.52 -4.70 -2.86
CA GLY A 210 1.21 -4.19 -3.29
C GLY A 210 1.31 -3.26 -4.50
N GLN A 211 2.09 -2.20 -4.37
CA GLN A 211 2.27 -1.21 -5.45
C GLN A 211 3.11 -1.77 -6.60
N LEU A 212 4.23 -2.43 -6.30
CA LEU A 212 5.14 -2.97 -7.30
C LEU A 212 4.52 -4.08 -8.15
N SER A 213 3.54 -4.83 -7.61
CA SER A 213 2.79 -5.86 -8.35
C SER A 213 2.11 -5.28 -9.59
N GLN A 214 1.66 -4.03 -9.53
CA GLN A 214 1.07 -3.37 -10.68
C GLN A 214 2.10 -2.69 -11.56
N LEU A 215 3.09 -2.00 -10.96
CA LEU A 215 4.18 -1.37 -11.70
C LEU A 215 5.00 -2.39 -12.52
N ALA A 216 5.07 -3.66 -12.08
CA ALA A 216 5.68 -4.76 -12.82
C ALA A 216 4.89 -5.18 -14.07
N ILE A 217 3.62 -4.78 -14.18
CA ILE A 217 2.73 -5.13 -15.30
C ILE A 217 2.45 -3.91 -16.20
N ASP A 218 2.29 -2.72 -15.61
CA ASP A 218 1.99 -1.49 -16.34
C ASP A 218 3.15 -1.16 -17.32
N PRO A 219 2.89 -0.98 -18.63
CA PRO A 219 3.91 -1.03 -19.69
C PRO A 219 5.18 -0.22 -19.43
N THR A 220 5.06 1.08 -19.14
CA THR A 220 6.20 1.98 -18.97
C THR A 220 6.97 1.65 -17.69
N ALA A 221 6.27 1.51 -16.56
CA ALA A 221 6.89 1.18 -15.28
C ALA A 221 7.57 -0.21 -15.29
N SER A 222 6.96 -1.17 -15.99
CA SER A 222 7.48 -2.53 -16.15
C SER A 222 8.73 -2.56 -17.02
N ALA A 223 8.78 -1.73 -18.07
CA ALA A 223 9.98 -1.59 -18.89
C ALA A 223 11.16 -1.07 -18.06
N ILE A 224 10.93 -0.08 -17.19
CA ILE A 224 11.94 0.44 -16.26
C ILE A 224 12.40 -0.66 -15.30
N MET A 225 11.46 -1.34 -14.62
CA MET A 225 11.79 -2.40 -13.65
C MET A 225 12.60 -3.53 -14.27
N ARG A 226 12.21 -4.00 -15.46
CA ARG A 226 12.91 -5.09 -16.16
C ARG A 226 14.30 -4.69 -16.64
N ARG A 227 14.50 -3.41 -16.99
CA ARG A 227 15.80 -2.89 -17.44
C ARG A 227 16.75 -2.68 -16.26
N ASP A 228 16.26 -2.08 -15.18
CA ASP A 228 17.12 -1.51 -14.13
C ASP A 228 17.15 -2.34 -12.84
N ALA A 229 16.13 -3.18 -12.59
CA ALA A 229 15.92 -3.84 -11.31
C ALA A 229 15.35 -5.26 -11.49
N ILE A 230 16.11 -6.10 -12.20
CA ILE A 230 15.67 -7.45 -12.58
C ILE A 230 15.44 -8.38 -11.37
N ARG A 231 16.20 -8.23 -10.27
CA ARG A 231 15.97 -9.03 -9.06
C ARG A 231 14.69 -8.60 -8.36
N THR A 232 14.37 -7.32 -8.39
CA THR A 232 13.11 -6.75 -7.89
C THR A 232 11.94 -7.26 -8.72
N PHE A 233 12.07 -7.32 -10.05
CA PHE A 233 11.07 -7.93 -10.92
C PHE A 233 10.82 -9.41 -10.57
N GLN A 234 11.89 -10.19 -10.32
CA GLN A 234 11.76 -11.57 -9.86
C GLN A 234 11.15 -11.65 -8.45
N TRP A 235 11.57 -10.79 -7.52
CA TRP A 235 11.06 -10.72 -6.15
C TRP A 235 9.56 -10.43 -6.11
N VAL A 236 9.06 -9.55 -6.99
CA VAL A 236 7.62 -9.31 -7.15
C VAL A 236 6.90 -10.60 -7.56
N GLN A 237 7.47 -11.40 -8.47
CA GLN A 237 6.88 -12.68 -8.88
C GLN A 237 6.80 -13.68 -7.72
N ASP A 238 7.85 -13.78 -6.91
CA ASP A 238 7.88 -14.64 -5.72
C ASP A 238 6.78 -14.24 -4.72
N MET A 239 6.58 -12.94 -4.53
CA MET A 239 5.62 -12.40 -3.56
C MET A 239 4.15 -12.62 -3.94
N TYR A 240 3.84 -12.95 -5.21
CA TYR A 240 2.49 -13.37 -5.57
C TYR A 240 2.05 -14.62 -4.80
N ASP A 241 2.97 -15.52 -4.48
CA ASP A 241 2.72 -16.68 -3.60
C ASP A 241 3.94 -17.01 -2.73
N ALA A 242 4.06 -16.26 -1.64
CA ALA A 242 5.09 -16.48 -0.63
C ALA A 242 4.76 -17.62 0.36
N SER A 243 3.77 -18.48 0.08
CA SER A 243 3.33 -19.52 1.03
C SER A 243 4.42 -20.56 1.35
N GLY A 244 5.36 -20.79 0.44
CA GLY A 244 6.52 -21.68 0.63
C GLY A 244 7.76 -21.00 1.23
N ILE A 245 7.73 -19.68 1.46
CA ILE A 245 8.89 -18.93 1.93
C ILE A 245 8.99 -19.07 3.44
N GLU A 246 10.02 -19.78 3.91
CA GLU A 246 10.42 -19.82 5.31
C GLU A 246 11.58 -18.86 5.58
N GLY A 247 11.86 -18.59 6.85
CA GLY A 247 13.01 -17.78 7.24
C GLY A 247 12.93 -17.28 8.68
N ALA A 248 14.05 -16.76 9.17
CA ALA A 248 14.13 -16.05 10.44
C ALA A 248 14.09 -14.53 10.20
N TRP A 249 13.66 -13.79 11.23
CA TRP A 249 13.94 -12.36 11.31
C TRP A 249 15.45 -12.13 11.41
N ARG A 250 15.91 -10.94 11.03
CA ARG A 250 17.29 -10.52 11.26
C ARG A 250 17.58 -10.52 12.77
N GLU A 251 18.83 -10.77 13.13
CA GLU A 251 19.26 -10.58 14.51
C GLU A 251 19.32 -9.08 14.81
N PRO A 252 18.83 -8.61 15.98
CA PRO A 252 18.84 -7.20 16.33
C PRO A 252 20.24 -6.54 16.26
N SER A 253 21.29 -7.32 16.54
CA SER A 253 22.70 -6.88 16.48
C SER A 253 23.26 -6.72 15.06
N GLN A 254 22.59 -7.26 14.04
CA GLN A 254 22.98 -7.07 12.65
C GLN A 254 22.65 -5.64 12.21
N ALA A 255 23.55 -5.03 11.44
CA ALA A 255 23.26 -3.73 10.82
C ALA A 255 22.07 -3.83 9.86
N LEU A 256 21.33 -2.73 9.71
CA LEU A 256 20.29 -2.64 8.69
C LEU A 256 20.90 -2.80 7.30
N GLY A 257 20.15 -3.49 6.43
CA GLY A 257 20.56 -3.65 5.04
C GLY A 257 20.53 -2.31 4.29
N PRO A 258 21.34 -2.17 3.22
CA PRO A 258 21.46 -0.91 2.48
C PRO A 258 20.12 -0.47 1.85
N GLY A 259 19.23 -1.41 1.52
CA GLY A 259 17.92 -1.05 1.00
C GLY A 259 17.01 -0.41 2.05
N VAL A 260 17.06 -0.89 3.30
CA VAL A 260 16.32 -0.25 4.40
C VAL A 260 16.83 1.17 4.63
N GLU A 261 18.15 1.36 4.70
CA GLU A 261 18.77 2.68 4.85
C GLU A 261 18.38 3.64 3.71
N ASN A 262 18.40 3.15 2.46
CA ASN A 262 18.02 3.94 1.29
C ASN A 262 16.52 4.30 1.29
N LEU A 263 15.65 3.38 1.70
CA LEU A 263 14.22 3.66 1.85
C LEU A 263 13.97 4.69 2.96
N LEU A 264 14.68 4.63 4.08
CA LEU A 264 14.56 5.62 5.15
C LEU A 264 14.99 7.02 4.69
N ALA A 265 16.08 7.10 3.91
CA ALA A 265 16.51 8.36 3.32
C ALA A 265 15.43 8.95 2.37
N LEU A 266 14.80 8.12 1.53
CA LEU A 266 13.66 8.55 0.71
C LEU A 266 12.50 9.04 1.59
N ILE A 267 12.14 8.25 2.60
CA ILE A 267 11.03 8.51 3.50
C ILE A 267 11.17 9.88 4.18
N GLY A 268 12.35 10.18 4.74
CA GLY A 268 12.59 11.48 5.37
C GLY A 268 12.69 12.65 4.40
N GLN A 269 13.06 12.41 3.13
CA GLN A 269 13.22 13.48 2.14
C GLN A 269 11.94 13.83 1.39
N VAL A 270 11.02 12.87 1.19
CA VAL A 270 9.81 13.11 0.39
C VAL A 270 8.52 12.75 1.14
N PHE A 271 8.47 11.63 1.84
CA PHE A 271 7.22 11.10 2.39
C PHE A 271 6.78 11.80 3.67
N LEU A 272 7.60 11.77 4.72
CA LEU A 272 7.24 12.38 6.00
C LEU A 272 7.05 13.90 5.94
N PRO A 273 7.85 14.67 5.16
CA PRO A 273 7.57 16.08 4.90
C PRO A 273 6.21 16.29 4.22
N TYR A 274 5.88 15.46 3.23
CA TYR A 274 4.57 15.52 2.57
C TYR A 274 3.43 15.21 3.54
N MET A 275 3.53 14.13 4.31
CA MET A 275 2.50 13.74 5.28
C MET A 275 2.27 14.82 6.33
N THR A 276 3.34 15.46 6.80
CA THR A 276 3.27 16.58 7.75
C THR A 276 2.56 17.79 7.13
N ALA A 277 2.92 18.16 5.89
CA ALA A 277 2.27 19.26 5.18
C ALA A 277 0.79 18.96 4.89
N ASN A 278 0.47 17.70 4.58
CA ASN A 278 -0.91 17.24 4.43
C ASN A 278 -1.71 17.38 5.73
N ALA A 279 -1.21 16.87 6.85
CA ALA A 279 -1.86 17.02 8.15
C ALA A 279 -2.07 18.50 8.51
N ALA A 280 -1.07 19.35 8.26
CA ALA A 280 -1.19 20.79 8.48
C ALA A 280 -2.23 21.46 7.55
N ALA A 281 -2.40 20.99 6.31
CA ALA A 281 -3.44 21.49 5.42
C ALA A 281 -4.84 21.08 5.88
N VAL A 282 -5.03 19.82 6.28
CA VAL A 282 -6.32 19.31 6.79
C VAL A 282 -6.74 20.07 8.05
N ARG A 283 -5.84 20.22 9.03
CA ARG A 283 -6.11 20.97 10.28
C ARG A 283 -6.45 22.44 10.04
N ALA A 284 -6.00 23.01 8.93
CA ALA A 284 -6.27 24.38 8.52
C ALA A 284 -7.43 24.50 7.52
N ASP A 285 -8.20 23.42 7.29
CA ASP A 285 -9.28 23.33 6.29
C ASP A 285 -8.86 23.79 4.88
N ARG A 286 -7.58 23.60 4.53
CA ARG A 286 -7.06 23.91 3.19
C ARG A 286 -7.30 22.71 2.27
N PRO A 287 -7.89 22.91 1.08
CA PRO A 287 -8.19 21.81 0.15
C PRO A 287 -6.94 21.24 -0.53
N THR A 288 -5.83 21.99 -0.51
CA THR A 288 -4.59 21.65 -1.21
C THR A 288 -3.38 21.73 -0.28
N VAL A 289 -2.40 20.90 -0.59
CA VAL A 289 -1.05 20.87 -0.03
C VAL A 289 -0.12 21.35 -1.12
N GLU A 290 0.65 22.39 -0.84
CA GLU A 290 1.70 22.92 -1.71
C GLU A 290 3.01 22.86 -0.93
N ILE A 291 3.98 22.11 -1.43
CA ILE A 291 5.27 21.91 -0.77
C ILE A 291 6.38 21.74 -1.82
N THR A 292 7.58 22.18 -1.49
CA THR A 292 8.78 21.90 -2.28
C THR A 292 9.57 20.78 -1.62
N LEU A 293 9.79 19.69 -2.36
CA LEU A 293 10.55 18.52 -1.92
C LEU A 293 11.74 18.34 -2.84
N ARG A 294 12.95 18.30 -2.30
CA ARG A 294 14.20 18.19 -3.08
C ARG A 294 14.32 19.25 -4.20
N GLY A 295 13.82 20.46 -3.94
CA GLY A 295 13.81 21.56 -4.92
C GLY A 295 12.74 21.45 -6.01
N LEU A 296 11.89 20.43 -5.98
CA LEU A 296 10.79 20.24 -6.92
C LEU A 296 9.43 20.49 -6.24
N PRO A 297 8.48 21.16 -6.93
CA PRO A 297 7.15 21.40 -6.38
C PRO A 297 6.31 20.12 -6.33
N LEU A 298 5.42 20.07 -5.33
CA LEU A 298 4.35 19.10 -5.21
C LEU A 298 3.07 19.83 -4.81
N ILE A 299 2.03 19.70 -5.64
CA ILE A 299 0.68 20.22 -5.41
C ILE A 299 -0.29 19.05 -5.39
N ALA A 300 -0.86 18.74 -4.23
CA ALA A 300 -1.77 17.61 -4.03
C ALA A 300 -3.02 18.03 -3.25
N ARG A 301 -4.10 17.27 -3.39
CA ARG A 301 -5.28 17.46 -2.54
C ARG A 301 -4.96 17.07 -1.09
N ALA A 302 -5.42 17.88 -0.13
CA ALA A 302 -5.35 17.53 1.28
C ALA A 302 -6.28 16.33 1.59
N ASN A 303 -5.77 15.37 2.35
CA ASN A 303 -6.45 14.10 2.63
C ASN A 303 -6.46 13.82 4.14
N SER A 304 -7.64 13.81 4.74
CA SER A 304 -7.81 13.54 6.18
C SER A 304 -7.38 12.14 6.59
N TYR A 305 -7.45 11.15 5.68
CA TYR A 305 -6.96 9.82 5.98
C TYR A 305 -5.44 9.79 6.13
N ARG A 306 -4.69 10.54 5.31
CA ARG A 306 -3.23 10.67 5.43
C ARG A 306 -2.82 11.36 6.73
N GLU A 307 -3.64 12.25 7.28
CA GLU A 307 -3.44 12.78 8.63
C GLU A 307 -3.54 11.67 9.68
N LEU A 308 -4.55 10.79 9.58
CA LEU A 308 -4.69 9.64 10.48
C LEU A 308 -3.52 8.66 10.36
N CYS A 309 -3.06 8.35 9.14
CA CYS A 309 -1.88 7.50 8.90
C CYS A 309 -0.64 8.04 9.63
N LEU A 310 -0.36 9.34 9.48
CA LEU A 310 0.74 9.98 10.20
C LEU A 310 0.55 9.86 11.72
N GLY A 311 -0.65 10.11 12.22
CA GLY A 311 -0.99 9.93 13.63
C GLY A 311 -0.71 8.52 14.15
N TRP A 312 -1.15 7.50 13.43
CA TRP A 312 -0.92 6.10 13.80
C TRP A 312 0.56 5.71 13.75
N LEU A 313 1.35 6.25 12.81
CA LEU A 313 2.80 6.07 12.81
C LEU A 313 3.46 6.69 14.05
N LYS A 314 3.04 7.89 14.46
CA LYS A 314 3.55 8.53 15.69
C LYS A 314 3.26 7.70 16.94
N VAL A 315 2.04 7.16 17.04
CA VAL A 315 1.65 6.24 18.13
C VAL A 315 2.47 4.94 18.07
N ALA A 316 2.71 4.38 16.88
CA ALA A 316 3.53 3.19 16.70
C ALA A 316 4.98 3.43 17.13
N LEU A 317 5.56 4.60 16.83
CA LEU A 317 6.90 4.99 17.29
C LEU A 317 6.95 5.08 18.82
N ALA A 318 5.99 5.80 19.42
CA ALA A 318 5.92 5.95 20.87
C ALA A 318 5.83 4.59 21.58
N ARG A 319 5.05 3.66 21.02
CA ARG A 319 4.96 2.28 21.51
C ARG A 319 6.29 1.53 21.39
N ALA A 320 6.96 1.59 20.24
CA ALA A 320 8.24 0.92 20.03
C ALA A 320 9.30 1.42 21.02
N LEU A 321 9.35 2.74 21.26
CA LEU A 321 10.25 3.34 22.26
C LEU A 321 9.93 2.84 23.68
N ALA A 322 8.65 2.75 24.06
CA ALA A 322 8.24 2.21 25.34
C ALA A 322 8.58 0.71 25.50
N GLU A 323 8.67 -0.03 24.40
CA GLU A 323 9.08 -1.43 24.34
C GLU A 323 10.62 -1.62 24.27
N GLY A 324 11.39 -0.52 24.35
CA GLY A 324 12.85 -0.56 24.46
C GLY A 324 13.63 -0.33 23.16
N ALA A 325 12.99 0.19 22.10
CA ALA A 325 13.61 0.51 20.81
C ALA A 325 14.53 1.75 20.82
N ALA A 326 15.53 1.78 21.72
CA ALA A 326 16.37 2.96 21.95
C ALA A 326 17.22 3.39 20.74
N ASP A 327 17.46 2.49 19.78
CA ASP A 327 18.21 2.75 18.55
C ASP A 327 17.39 3.51 17.48
N LEU A 328 16.07 3.59 17.61
CA LEU A 328 15.21 4.28 16.63
C LEU A 328 15.47 5.79 16.59
N GLU A 329 15.67 6.46 17.73
CA GLU A 329 15.89 7.91 17.73
C GLU A 329 17.10 8.33 16.89
N PRO A 330 18.33 7.86 17.17
CA PRO A 330 19.50 8.25 16.38
C PRO A 330 19.37 7.84 14.91
N LEU A 331 18.76 6.69 14.61
CA LEU A 331 18.52 6.22 13.25
C LEU A 331 17.57 7.16 12.49
N LEU A 332 16.43 7.49 13.08
CA LEU A 332 15.41 8.33 12.45
C LEU A 332 15.89 9.78 12.32
N ARG A 333 16.70 10.28 13.27
CA ARG A 333 17.34 11.60 13.13
C ARG A 333 18.32 11.64 11.96
N ARG A 334 19.14 10.59 11.80
CA ARG A 334 20.11 10.48 10.69
C ARG A 334 19.43 10.57 9.31
N HIS A 335 18.21 10.07 9.20
CA HIS A 335 17.42 10.09 7.96
C HIS A 335 16.39 11.22 7.89
N GLY A 336 16.40 12.18 8.81
CA GLY A 336 15.44 13.30 8.80
C GLY A 336 13.98 12.88 9.05
N CYS A 337 13.76 11.72 9.65
CA CYS A 337 12.42 11.19 9.92
C CYS A 337 11.89 11.61 11.30
N TRP A 338 12.78 11.78 12.29
CA TRP A 338 12.42 11.89 13.71
C TRP A 338 11.40 12.98 14.00
N ASP A 339 11.65 14.22 13.57
CA ASP A 339 10.84 15.38 13.96
C ASP A 339 9.40 15.29 13.43
N HIS A 340 9.19 14.66 12.28
CA HIS A 340 7.87 14.42 11.69
C HIS A 340 7.03 13.39 12.47
N LEU A 341 7.70 12.51 13.22
CA LEU A 341 7.09 11.37 13.91
C LEU A 341 6.81 11.63 15.40
N GLN A 342 6.92 12.88 15.85
CA GLN A 342 6.65 13.24 17.24
C GLN A 342 5.16 13.52 17.48
N LEU A 343 4.63 13.00 18.60
CA LEU A 343 3.28 13.30 19.08
C LEU A 343 3.22 14.72 19.66
N ALA A 344 2.20 15.48 19.28
CA ALA A 344 1.80 16.66 20.02
C ALA A 344 1.02 16.28 21.30
N PRO A 345 0.98 17.14 22.34
CA PRO A 345 0.18 16.87 23.53
C PRO A 345 -1.29 16.62 23.20
N GLY A 346 -1.85 15.49 23.66
CA GLY A 346 -3.23 15.10 23.39
C GLY A 346 -3.47 14.49 22.00
N GLU A 347 -2.47 14.42 21.12
CA GLU A 347 -2.63 13.92 19.75
C GLU A 347 -3.01 12.43 19.76
N ALA A 348 -2.34 11.62 20.57
CA ALA A 348 -2.59 10.18 20.65
C ALA A 348 -4.01 9.83 21.10
N GLU A 349 -4.54 10.57 22.09
CA GLU A 349 -5.87 10.37 22.66
C GLU A 349 -6.99 10.82 21.70
N SER A 350 -6.68 11.72 20.77
CA SER A 350 -7.64 12.21 19.77
C SER A 350 -7.78 11.30 18.56
N LEU A 351 -6.82 10.38 18.35
CA LEU A 351 -6.81 9.51 17.18
C LEU A 351 -7.85 8.38 17.32
N PRO A 352 -8.66 8.14 16.27
CA PRO A 352 -9.51 6.95 16.24
C PRO A 352 -8.65 5.69 16.23
N GLU A 353 -9.21 4.60 16.73
CA GLU A 353 -8.57 3.29 16.63
C GLU A 353 -8.39 2.89 15.17
N LEU A 354 -7.18 2.40 14.83
CA LEU A 354 -6.89 1.79 13.53
C LEU A 354 -7.61 0.44 13.43
N SER A 355 -8.84 0.46 12.91
CA SER A 355 -9.71 -0.71 12.85
C SER A 355 -10.28 -0.94 11.45
N PRO A 356 -10.27 -2.18 10.92
CA PRO A 356 -10.86 -2.48 9.61
C PRO A 356 -12.39 -2.41 9.62
N GLU A 357 -13.02 -2.25 10.79
CA GLU A 357 -14.46 -2.07 10.94
C GLU A 357 -14.89 -0.62 10.65
N SER A 358 -14.06 0.36 11.05
CA SER A 358 -14.38 1.80 11.00
C SER A 358 -13.90 2.50 9.73
N THR A 359 -12.92 1.95 9.00
CA THR A 359 -12.27 2.60 7.84
C THR A 359 -13.09 2.68 6.54
N GLY A 360 -14.34 2.22 6.53
CA GLY A 360 -15.10 1.87 5.32
C GLY A 360 -15.84 2.98 4.56
N ARG A 361 -16.02 4.16 5.17
CA ARG A 361 -16.73 5.30 4.56
C ARG A 361 -15.77 6.34 4.01
N ARG A 362 -14.79 5.91 3.23
CA ARG A 362 -13.93 6.84 2.48
C ARG A 362 -14.73 7.40 1.31
N SER A 363 -14.65 8.72 1.06
CA SER A 363 -14.91 9.19 -0.29
C SER A 363 -13.84 8.55 -1.17
N ALA A 364 -14.24 7.87 -2.25
CA ALA A 364 -13.30 7.32 -3.21
C ALA A 364 -12.25 8.39 -3.58
N PHE A 365 -10.99 7.95 -3.71
CA PHE A 365 -9.75 8.70 -3.98
C PHE A 365 -9.09 9.29 -2.71
N HIS A 366 -7.95 8.85 -2.18
CA HIS A 366 -6.79 8.09 -2.70
C HIS A 366 -6.30 8.46 -4.10
#